data_AF-A0A916V867-F1
#
_entry.id   AF-A0A916V867-F1
#
_cell.length_a   1.000
_cell.length_b   1.000
_cell.length_c   1.000
_cell.angle_alpha   90.00
_cell.angle_beta   90.00
_cell.angle_gamma   90.00
#
_symmetry.space_group_name_H-M   'P 1'
#
loop_
_entity.id
_entity.type
_entity.pdbx_description
1 polymer ?
#
loop_
_entity_poly.entity_id
_entity_poly.type
_entity_poly.pdbx_seq_one_letter_code
_entity_poly.pdbx_strand_id
1 'polypeptide(L)'
;MQPKALQTIAKDEYKDNLVDRMFIWLFSYKMTQALGKGTEIGGYDGFVDLSKQIMQGRNAREQQVIVAKVLQSLVPSPALWAIRTFTSPTRLVCVLNAWFAAKLFGWLVGPCEVEEAEINLEDGTVRSQPSAVYIKKCRYLVDSGCVGMCVNMCKVPTQEFFTEKFGIPLTMTPNFEDLSCKMIFGQIPLAPEADPDHNQPCLKQQCPTASFAAASCPKLN
;
A
#
# COMPACT_ATOMS: atom_id res chain seq x y z
N MET A 1 28.68 5.56 -5.03
CA MET A 1 27.57 4.58 -4.94
C MET A 1 26.57 4.91 -6.04
N GLN A 2 26.18 3.95 -6.88
CA GLN A 2 25.10 4.20 -7.85
C GLN A 2 23.76 4.32 -7.09
N PRO A 3 22.89 5.28 -7.41
CA PRO A 3 21.56 5.35 -6.80
C PRO A 3 20.82 4.02 -7.03
N LYS A 4 20.20 3.46 -5.98
CA LYS A 4 19.61 2.10 -6.01
C LYS A 4 18.48 1.93 -7.03
N ALA A 5 17.92 3.02 -7.58
CA ALA A 5 17.08 3.01 -8.79
C ALA A 5 17.77 2.39 -10.05
N LEU A 6 19.09 2.19 -9.99
CA LEU A 6 19.96 1.59 -11.00
C LEU A 6 20.54 0.22 -10.57
N GLN A 7 19.91 -0.51 -9.63
CA GLN A 7 20.35 -1.87 -9.28
C GLN A 7 19.29 -2.92 -9.61
N THR A 8 19.75 -4.11 -10.06
CA THR A 8 18.88 -5.26 -10.24
C THR A 8 18.39 -5.69 -8.87
N ILE A 9 17.12 -5.43 -8.60
CA ILE A 9 16.51 -5.73 -7.31
C ILE A 9 16.35 -7.24 -7.20
N ALA A 10 17.06 -7.85 -6.25
CA ALA A 10 16.91 -9.25 -5.91
C ALA A 10 15.52 -9.50 -5.31
N LYS A 11 14.77 -10.45 -5.88
CA LYS A 11 13.53 -10.94 -5.30
C LYS A 11 13.86 -11.88 -4.14
N ASP A 12 13.21 -11.68 -3.00
CA ASP A 12 13.33 -12.62 -1.89
C ASP A 12 12.36 -13.79 -2.10
N GLU A 13 12.72 -14.98 -1.62
CA GLU A 13 11.81 -16.12 -1.60
C GLU A 13 10.88 -16.04 -0.39
N TYR A 14 9.58 -15.98 -0.65
CA TYR A 14 8.53 -15.97 0.38
C TYR A 14 7.87 -17.34 0.49
N LYS A 15 7.84 -17.90 1.71
CA LYS A 15 7.18 -19.17 2.01
C LYS A 15 5.80 -18.92 2.61
N ASP A 16 4.83 -18.66 1.74
CA ASP A 16 3.44 -18.40 2.14
C ASP A 16 2.83 -19.62 2.85
N ASN A 17 2.45 -19.44 4.11
CA ASN A 17 1.77 -20.47 4.91
C ASN A 17 0.28 -20.59 4.51
N LEU A 18 -0.48 -21.48 5.14
CA LEU A 18 -1.89 -21.71 4.79
C LEU A 18 -2.78 -20.47 4.97
N VAL A 19 -2.53 -19.67 6.00
CA VAL A 19 -3.27 -18.43 6.26
C VAL A 19 -2.90 -17.38 5.23
N ASP A 20 -1.62 -17.23 4.91
CA ASP A 20 -1.15 -16.31 3.87
C ASP A 20 -1.81 -16.65 2.51
N ARG A 21 -1.81 -17.93 2.13
CA ARG A 21 -2.44 -18.42 0.90
C ARG A 21 -3.95 -18.16 0.87
N MET A 22 -4.63 -18.28 2.00
CA MET A 22 -6.05 -17.95 2.12
C MET A 22 -6.29 -16.46 1.86
N PHE A 23 -5.50 -15.57 2.45
CA PHE A 23 -5.61 -14.13 2.21
C PHE A 23 -5.27 -13.75 0.77
N ILE A 24 -4.21 -14.32 0.21
CA ILE A 24 -3.85 -14.15 -1.21
C ILE A 24 -5.04 -14.54 -2.11
N TRP A 25 -5.62 -15.72 -1.87
CA TRP A 25 -6.78 -16.18 -2.63
C TRP A 25 -7.97 -15.23 -2.48
N LEU A 26 -8.29 -14.80 -1.26
CA LEU A 26 -9.41 -13.91 -0.99
C LEU A 26 -9.25 -12.57 -1.72
N PHE A 27 -8.08 -11.94 -1.63
CA PHE A 27 -7.79 -10.69 -2.32
C PHE A 27 -7.86 -10.86 -3.84
N SER A 28 -7.20 -11.88 -4.39
CA SER A 28 -7.25 -12.19 -5.83
C SER A 28 -8.67 -12.44 -6.33
N TYR A 29 -9.51 -13.10 -5.52
CA TYR A 29 -10.92 -13.30 -5.82
C TYR A 29 -11.69 -11.98 -5.88
N LYS A 30 -11.51 -11.09 -4.90
CA LYS A 30 -12.15 -9.76 -4.91
C LYS A 30 -11.66 -8.87 -6.06
N MET A 31 -10.38 -8.95 -6.41
CA MET A 31 -9.83 -8.25 -7.58
C MET A 31 -10.42 -8.78 -8.89
N THR A 32 -10.57 -10.10 -9.01
CA THR A 32 -11.23 -10.74 -10.16
C THR A 32 -12.67 -10.25 -10.32
N GLN A 33 -13.42 -10.17 -9.22
CA GLN A 33 -14.79 -9.62 -9.23
C GLN A 33 -14.82 -8.15 -9.68
N ALA A 34 -13.87 -7.33 -9.22
CA ALA A 34 -13.79 -5.92 -9.59
C ALA A 34 -13.35 -5.71 -11.05
N LEU A 35 -12.53 -6.60 -11.59
CA LEU A 35 -12.06 -6.58 -12.98
C LEU A 35 -13.06 -7.17 -13.97
N GLY A 36 -13.93 -8.08 -13.53
CA GLY A 36 -14.79 -8.89 -14.39
C GLY A 36 -14.04 -9.98 -15.17
N LYS A 37 -12.74 -10.17 -14.90
CA LYS A 37 -11.88 -11.20 -15.49
C LYS A 37 -10.83 -11.68 -14.49
N GLY A 38 -10.49 -12.97 -14.56
CA GLY A 38 -9.53 -13.61 -13.67
C GLY A 38 -8.12 -13.73 -14.26
N THR A 39 -7.26 -14.49 -13.57
CA THR A 39 -5.92 -14.88 -14.02
C THR A 39 -5.74 -16.39 -13.84
N GLU A 40 -4.95 -17.03 -14.70
CA GLU A 40 -4.57 -18.45 -14.57
C GLU A 40 -3.34 -18.63 -13.66
N ILE A 41 -2.66 -17.53 -13.30
CA ILE A 41 -1.47 -17.55 -12.45
C ILE A 41 -1.91 -17.74 -10.99
N GLY A 42 -1.32 -18.73 -10.32
CA GLY A 42 -1.61 -19.03 -8.92
C GLY A 42 -0.83 -18.15 -7.93
N GLY A 43 -1.28 -18.15 -6.67
CA GLY A 43 -0.55 -17.57 -5.55
C GLY A 43 -0.35 -16.05 -5.66
N TYR A 44 0.75 -15.56 -5.08
CA TYR A 44 1.04 -14.14 -5.01
C TYR A 44 1.33 -13.53 -6.38
N ASP A 45 1.95 -14.28 -7.29
CA ASP A 45 2.21 -13.82 -8.65
C ASP A 45 0.90 -13.53 -9.40
N GLY A 46 -0.14 -14.34 -9.18
CA GLY A 46 -1.48 -14.09 -9.70
C GLY A 46 -2.12 -12.82 -9.14
N PHE A 47 -1.93 -12.56 -7.85
CA PHE A 47 -2.36 -11.30 -7.23
C PHE A 47 -1.67 -10.08 -7.87
N VAL A 48 -0.36 -10.17 -8.14
CA VAL A 48 0.41 -9.12 -8.81
C VAL A 48 -0.01 -8.97 -10.28
N ASP A 49 -0.30 -10.07 -10.97
CA ASP A 49 -0.81 -10.05 -12.34
C ASP A 49 -2.17 -9.33 -12.42
N LEU A 50 -3.13 -9.68 -11.57
CA LEU A 50 -4.42 -8.98 -11.48
C LEU A 50 -4.22 -7.48 -11.21
N SER A 51 -3.24 -7.12 -10.37
CA SER A 51 -2.91 -5.71 -10.13
C SER A 51 -2.45 -5.00 -11.42
N LYS A 52 -1.60 -5.64 -12.22
CA LYS A 52 -1.17 -5.12 -13.53
C LYS A 52 -2.34 -4.98 -14.49
N GLN A 53 -3.27 -5.95 -14.48
CA GLN A 53 -4.49 -5.88 -15.30
C GLN A 53 -5.43 -4.73 -14.90
N ILE A 54 -5.45 -4.32 -13.61
CA ILE A 54 -6.19 -3.11 -13.17
C ILE A 54 -5.56 -1.84 -13.75
N MET A 55 -4.24 -1.77 -13.91
CA MET A 55 -3.60 -0.59 -14.52
C MET A 55 -3.84 -0.45 -16.03
N GLN A 56 -4.04 -1.56 -16.74
CA GLN A 56 -4.11 -1.55 -18.20
C GLN A 56 -5.32 -0.74 -18.69
N GLY A 57 -5.05 0.28 -19.50
CA GLY A 57 -6.08 1.13 -20.11
C GLY A 57 -6.80 2.08 -19.15
N ARG A 58 -6.27 2.32 -17.94
CA ARG A 58 -6.89 3.16 -16.91
C ARG A 58 -5.96 4.25 -16.41
N ASN A 59 -6.51 5.44 -16.12
CA ASN A 59 -5.77 6.52 -15.46
C ASN A 59 -5.63 6.28 -13.94
N ALA A 60 -4.86 7.12 -13.25
CA ALA A 60 -4.61 6.97 -11.81
C ALA A 60 -5.90 6.92 -10.98
N ARG A 61 -6.87 7.81 -11.26
CA ARG A 61 -8.11 7.88 -10.48
C ARG A 61 -8.96 6.62 -10.66
N GLU A 62 -9.08 6.12 -11.87
CA GLU A 62 -9.82 4.89 -12.17
C GLU A 62 -9.20 3.68 -11.45
N GLN A 63 -7.87 3.59 -11.43
CA GLN A 63 -7.14 2.55 -10.69
C GLN A 63 -7.46 2.62 -9.19
N GLN A 64 -7.34 3.81 -8.59
CA GLN A 64 -7.60 4.03 -7.17
C GLN A 64 -9.04 3.65 -6.78
N VAL A 65 -10.03 4.04 -7.59
CA VAL A 65 -11.45 3.71 -7.36
C VAL A 65 -11.70 2.21 -7.38
N ILE A 66 -11.08 1.48 -8.31
CA ILE A 66 -11.21 0.01 -8.37
C ILE A 66 -10.62 -0.63 -7.12
N VAL A 67 -9.41 -0.21 -6.71
CA VAL A 67 -8.78 -0.76 -5.51
C VAL A 67 -9.55 -0.41 -4.25
N ALA A 68 -10.06 0.82 -4.13
CA ALA A 68 -10.89 1.22 -3.00
C ALA A 68 -12.16 0.35 -2.89
N LYS A 69 -12.76 -0.08 -4.02
CA LYS A 69 -13.86 -1.05 -4.02
C LYS A 69 -13.41 -2.44 -3.55
N VAL A 70 -12.25 -2.91 -4.00
CA VAL A 70 -11.67 -4.18 -3.53
C VAL A 70 -11.48 -4.13 -2.02
N LEU A 71 -10.83 -3.10 -1.48
CA LEU A 71 -10.59 -2.93 -0.05
C LEU A 71 -11.89 -2.92 0.76
N GLN A 72 -12.89 -2.17 0.31
CA GLN A 72 -14.22 -2.15 0.94
C GLN A 72 -14.91 -3.51 0.89
N SER A 73 -14.74 -4.28 -0.18
CA SER A 73 -15.37 -5.59 -0.33
C SER A 73 -14.79 -6.68 0.58
N LEU A 74 -13.64 -6.43 1.20
CA LEU A 74 -13.00 -7.34 2.16
C LEU A 74 -13.60 -7.23 3.57
N VAL A 75 -14.24 -6.11 3.88
CA VAL A 75 -14.83 -5.86 5.19
C VAL A 75 -16.37 -5.84 5.04
N PRO A 76 -17.12 -6.67 5.78
CA PRO A 76 -18.58 -6.64 5.71
C PRO A 76 -19.15 -5.26 6.04
N SER A 77 -20.17 -4.80 5.29
CA SER A 77 -20.74 -3.44 5.46
C SER A 77 -21.20 -3.11 6.88
N PRO A 78 -21.84 -4.02 7.65
CA PRO A 78 -22.19 -3.74 9.04
C PRO A 78 -20.96 -3.47 9.93
N ALA A 79 -19.84 -4.13 9.64
CA ALA A 79 -18.59 -3.92 10.37
C ALA A 79 -17.97 -2.56 10.02
N LEU A 80 -17.95 -2.16 8.74
CA LEU A 80 -17.50 -0.82 8.34
C LEU A 80 -18.32 0.29 9.00
N TRP A 81 -19.65 0.13 9.04
CA TRP A 81 -20.52 1.07 9.73
C TRP A 81 -20.22 1.15 11.22
N ALA A 82 -20.06 0.01 11.89
CA ALA A 82 -19.73 -0.04 13.32
C ALA A 82 -18.37 0.61 13.61
N ILE A 83 -17.34 0.30 12.82
CA ILE A 83 -16.01 0.93 12.95
C ILE A 83 -16.17 2.44 12.82
N ARG A 84 -16.71 2.93 11.70
CA ARG A 84 -16.86 4.37 11.45
C ARG A 84 -17.68 5.11 12.51
N THR A 85 -18.62 4.42 13.17
CA THR A 85 -19.49 5.03 14.19
C THR A 85 -18.85 5.05 15.58
N PHE A 86 -18.08 4.02 15.93
CA PHE A 86 -17.59 3.81 17.30
C PHE A 86 -16.08 3.99 17.46
N THR A 87 -15.31 4.06 16.38
CA THR A 87 -13.85 4.28 16.45
C THR A 87 -13.51 5.75 16.23
N SER A 88 -12.93 6.36 17.26
CA SER A 88 -12.19 7.62 17.12
C SER A 88 -10.69 7.34 17.00
N PRO A 89 -9.91 8.21 16.34
CA PRO A 89 -8.45 8.04 16.17
C PRO A 89 -7.68 8.31 17.48
N THR A 90 -8.02 7.57 18.54
CA THR A 90 -7.31 7.63 19.82
C THR A 90 -5.92 6.99 19.69
N ARG A 91 -5.02 7.33 20.61
CA ARG A 91 -3.69 6.70 20.69
C ARG A 91 -3.78 5.17 20.70
N LEU A 92 -4.69 4.61 21.50
CA LEU A 92 -4.86 3.17 21.62
C LEU A 92 -5.27 2.54 20.27
N VAL A 93 -6.22 3.16 19.57
CA VAL A 93 -6.68 2.68 18.26
C VAL A 93 -5.53 2.70 17.24
N CYS A 94 -4.73 3.76 17.20
CA CYS A 94 -3.60 3.85 16.27
C CYS A 94 -2.51 2.80 16.57
N VAL A 95 -2.15 2.61 17.85
CA VAL A 95 -1.15 1.61 18.27
C VAL A 95 -1.63 0.18 17.97
N LEU A 96 -2.90 -0.13 18.28
CA LEU A 96 -3.46 -1.46 17.99
C LEU A 96 -3.53 -1.74 16.49
N ASN A 97 -3.88 -0.74 15.67
CA ASN A 97 -3.88 -0.90 14.21
C ASN A 97 -2.46 -1.10 13.66
N ALA A 98 -1.46 -0.37 14.15
CA ALA A 98 -0.07 -0.58 13.75
C ALA A 98 0.41 -1.99 14.11
N TRP A 99 0.16 -2.44 15.34
CA TRP A 99 0.51 -3.78 15.79
C TRP A 99 -0.19 -4.88 14.97
N PHE A 100 -1.50 -4.72 14.73
CA PHE A 100 -2.27 -5.67 13.95
C PHE A 100 -1.82 -5.69 12.48
N ALA A 101 -1.57 -4.53 11.88
CA ALA A 101 -1.10 -4.41 10.51
C ALA A 101 0.28 -5.07 10.33
N ALA A 102 1.21 -4.83 11.26
CA ALA A 102 2.52 -5.46 11.23
C ALA A 102 2.44 -7.00 11.32
N LYS A 103 1.48 -7.54 12.08
CA LYS A 103 1.30 -8.98 12.22
C LYS A 103 0.53 -9.63 11.07
N LEU A 104 -0.52 -8.98 10.57
CA LEU A 104 -1.43 -9.55 9.59
C LEU A 104 -0.95 -9.38 8.15
N PHE A 105 -0.36 -8.24 7.79
CA PHE A 105 -0.06 -7.92 6.39
C PHE A 105 1.33 -8.37 5.93
N GLY A 106 2.05 -9.14 6.75
CA GLY A 106 3.38 -9.66 6.39
C GLY A 106 3.39 -10.47 5.10
N TRP A 107 2.32 -11.22 4.80
CA TRP A 107 2.19 -11.94 3.52
C TRP A 107 2.11 -11.00 2.32
N LEU A 108 1.50 -9.83 2.49
CA LEU A 108 1.21 -8.87 1.42
C LEU A 108 2.43 -8.01 1.09
N VAL A 109 3.04 -7.45 2.13
CA VAL A 109 4.10 -6.44 1.98
C VAL A 109 5.47 -6.93 2.44
N GLY A 110 5.58 -8.13 3.04
CA GLY A 110 6.84 -8.65 3.58
C GLY A 110 7.05 -8.30 5.06
N PRO A 111 8.26 -8.53 5.62
CA PRO A 111 8.52 -8.36 7.05
C PRO A 111 8.27 -6.93 7.54
N CYS A 112 7.47 -6.84 8.61
CA CYS A 112 7.06 -5.58 9.23
C CYS A 112 7.47 -5.52 10.70
N GLU A 113 7.85 -4.34 11.17
CA GLU A 113 8.12 -4.05 12.58
C GLU A 113 7.34 -2.81 13.02
N VAL A 114 6.94 -2.75 14.28
CA VAL A 114 6.31 -1.56 14.85
C VAL A 114 7.40 -0.63 15.36
N GLU A 115 7.32 0.65 15.00
CA GLU A 115 8.24 1.71 15.41
C GLU A 115 7.48 2.85 16.12
N GLU A 116 8.23 3.67 16.85
CA GLU A 116 7.74 4.96 17.36
C GLU A 116 7.53 5.96 16.20
N ALA A 117 6.48 6.76 16.31
CA ALA A 117 6.16 7.83 15.38
C ALA A 117 5.78 9.09 16.16
N GLU A 118 6.20 10.23 15.63
CA GLU A 118 5.75 11.55 16.11
C GLU A 118 4.46 11.95 15.41
N ILE A 119 3.39 12.09 16.19
CA ILE A 119 2.06 12.47 15.69
C ILE A 119 1.78 13.92 16.08
N ASN A 120 1.52 14.76 15.08
CA ASN A 120 0.99 16.10 15.27
C ASN A 120 -0.49 16.00 15.66
N LEU A 121 -0.85 16.51 16.83
CA LEU A 121 -2.22 16.55 17.32
C LEU A 121 -2.91 17.84 16.88
N GLU A 122 -4.24 17.85 16.93
CA GLU A 122 -5.05 19.01 16.52
C GLU A 122 -4.77 20.27 17.37
N ASP A 123 -4.30 20.10 18.61
CA ASP A 123 -3.90 21.19 19.50
C ASP A 123 -2.50 21.75 19.21
N GLY A 124 -1.83 21.26 18.16
CA GLY A 124 -0.48 21.67 17.75
C GLY A 124 0.65 21.02 18.54
N THR A 125 0.35 20.13 19.49
CA THR A 125 1.37 19.37 20.22
C THR A 125 1.83 18.14 19.44
N VAL A 126 3.04 17.68 19.73
CA VAL A 126 3.61 16.47 19.15
C VAL A 126 3.65 15.37 20.21
N ARG A 127 3.18 14.17 19.85
CA ARG A 127 3.20 13.00 20.73
C ARG A 127 3.91 11.83 20.07
N SER A 128 4.90 11.26 20.78
CA SER A 128 5.49 9.96 20.41
C SER A 128 4.57 8.81 20.80
N GLN A 129 4.36 7.87 19.88
CA GLN A 129 3.63 6.63 20.14
C GLN A 129 4.06 5.52 19.16
N PRO A 130 3.95 4.23 19.54
CA PRO A 130 4.32 3.10 18.69
C PRO A 130 3.21 2.80 17.66
N SER A 131 2.99 3.75 16.74
CA SER A 131 1.95 3.65 15.71
C SER A 131 2.50 3.74 14.28
N ALA A 132 3.82 3.62 14.11
CA ALA A 132 4.42 3.37 12.80
C ALA A 132 4.59 1.87 12.56
N VAL A 133 4.39 1.45 11.32
CA VAL A 133 4.80 0.14 10.81
C VAL A 133 5.87 0.36 9.77
N TYR A 134 7.05 -0.20 10.01
CA TYR A 134 8.16 -0.19 9.07
C TYR A 134 8.22 -1.53 8.33
N ILE A 135 7.98 -1.46 7.02
CA ILE A 135 8.13 -2.57 6.08
C ILE A 135 9.56 -2.52 5.58
N LYS A 136 10.40 -3.50 5.95
CA LYS A 136 11.84 -3.47 5.66
C LYS A 136 12.15 -3.49 4.17
N LYS A 137 11.39 -4.29 3.42
CA LYS A 137 11.48 -4.43 1.97
C LYS A 137 10.13 -4.89 1.45
N CYS A 138 9.46 -4.02 0.71
CA CYS A 138 8.08 -4.21 0.29
C CYS A 138 7.99 -5.25 -0.83
N ARG A 139 7.48 -6.44 -0.49
CA ARG A 139 7.23 -7.54 -1.44
C ARG A 139 6.45 -7.07 -2.66
N TYR A 140 5.37 -6.31 -2.43
CA TYR A 140 4.52 -5.81 -3.52
C TYR A 140 5.26 -4.85 -4.45
N LEU A 141 6.06 -3.93 -3.91
CA LEU A 141 6.86 -3.01 -4.71
C LEU A 141 7.93 -3.76 -5.53
N VAL A 142 8.60 -4.75 -4.92
CA VAL A 142 9.59 -5.60 -5.58
C VAL A 142 8.98 -6.39 -6.75
N ASP A 143 7.80 -7.00 -6.55
CA ASP A 143 7.19 -7.87 -7.56
C ASP A 143 6.41 -7.11 -8.64
N SER A 144 5.83 -5.96 -8.28
CA SER A 144 5.20 -5.06 -9.25
C SER A 144 6.23 -4.31 -10.09
N GLY A 145 7.37 -3.95 -9.51
CA GLY A 145 8.45 -3.20 -10.18
C GLY A 145 8.01 -1.82 -10.67
N CYS A 146 6.93 -1.25 -10.12
CA CYS A 146 6.29 -0.06 -10.66
C CYS A 146 5.90 0.94 -9.56
N VAL A 147 6.47 2.14 -9.64
CA VAL A 147 6.12 3.28 -8.78
C VAL A 147 4.64 3.62 -8.88
N GLY A 148 4.07 3.63 -10.09
CA GLY A 148 2.65 3.87 -10.29
C GLY A 148 1.76 2.84 -9.59
N MET A 149 2.15 1.56 -9.55
CA MET A 149 1.41 0.55 -8.77
C MET A 149 1.52 0.82 -7.28
N CYS A 150 2.71 1.12 -6.78
CA CYS A 150 2.90 1.46 -5.37
C CYS A 150 2.00 2.63 -4.94
N VAL A 151 1.98 3.71 -5.71
CA VAL A 151 1.19 4.90 -5.38
C VAL A 151 -0.31 4.69 -5.61
N ASN A 152 -0.71 4.27 -6.81
CA ASN A 152 -2.13 4.24 -7.22
C ASN A 152 -2.86 2.96 -6.81
N MET A 153 -2.16 1.88 -6.48
CA MET A 153 -2.76 0.59 -6.09
C MET A 153 -2.55 0.25 -4.61
N CYS A 154 -1.57 0.83 -3.94
CA CYS A 154 -1.28 0.55 -2.54
C CYS A 154 -1.45 1.79 -1.67
N LYS A 155 -0.59 2.81 -1.82
CA LYS A 155 -0.57 4.00 -0.96
C LYS A 155 -1.89 4.74 -0.94
N VAL A 156 -2.30 5.33 -2.06
CA VAL A 156 -3.46 6.24 -2.09
C VAL A 156 -4.75 5.53 -1.66
N PRO A 157 -5.11 4.35 -2.23
CA PRO A 157 -6.33 3.66 -1.82
C PRO A 157 -6.33 3.21 -0.36
N THR A 158 -5.17 2.83 0.20
CA THR A 158 -5.07 2.40 1.60
C THR A 158 -5.20 3.60 2.55
N GLN A 159 -4.54 4.73 2.24
CA GLN A 159 -4.71 5.97 3.01
C GLN A 159 -6.16 6.45 3.01
N GLU A 160 -6.81 6.48 1.84
CA GLU A 160 -8.24 6.82 1.71
C GLU A 160 -9.10 5.84 2.51
N PHE A 161 -8.86 4.52 2.39
CA PHE A 161 -9.65 3.51 3.09
C PHE A 161 -9.58 3.66 4.61
N PHE A 162 -8.39 3.80 5.18
CA PHE A 162 -8.26 3.96 6.64
C PHE A 162 -8.82 5.30 7.11
N THR A 163 -8.52 6.39 6.40
CA THR A 163 -8.97 7.74 6.79
C THR A 163 -10.48 7.88 6.65
N GLU A 164 -11.05 7.47 5.52
CA GLU A 164 -12.46 7.69 5.22
C GLU A 164 -13.38 6.56 5.66
N LYS A 165 -12.93 5.31 5.72
CA LYS A 165 -13.81 4.18 6.10
C LYS A 165 -13.58 3.75 7.54
N PHE A 166 -12.35 3.77 8.02
CA PHE A 166 -12.04 3.41 9.40
C PHE A 166 -11.99 4.61 10.35
N GLY A 167 -11.95 5.84 9.82
CA GLY A 167 -11.85 7.05 10.65
C GLY A 167 -10.50 7.21 11.34
N ILE A 168 -9.45 6.56 10.80
CA ILE A 168 -8.11 6.58 11.35
C ILE A 168 -7.19 7.19 10.29
N PRO A 169 -6.64 8.39 10.51
CA PRO A 169 -5.65 8.96 9.60
C PRO A 169 -4.48 7.99 9.41
N LEU A 170 -4.08 7.81 8.16
CA LEU A 170 -2.95 6.97 7.81
C LEU A 170 -2.11 7.67 6.76
N THR A 171 -0.81 7.80 7.03
CA THR A 171 0.18 8.24 6.05
C THR A 171 1.07 7.07 5.69
N MET A 172 1.31 6.85 4.40
CA MET A 172 2.23 5.84 3.89
C MET A 172 3.34 6.52 3.10
N THR A 173 4.59 6.18 3.39
CA THR A 173 5.78 6.75 2.77
C THR A 173 6.67 5.62 2.25
N PRO A 174 6.50 5.19 0.99
CA PRO A 174 7.45 4.28 0.33
C PRO A 174 8.82 4.93 0.16
N ASN A 175 9.87 4.12 0.25
CA ASN A 175 11.22 4.48 -0.15
C ASN A 175 11.59 3.68 -1.40
N PHE A 176 11.69 4.35 -2.54
CA PHE A 176 11.97 3.70 -3.82
C PHE A 176 13.46 3.37 -4.03
N GLU A 177 14.34 3.82 -3.14
CA GLU A 177 15.76 3.46 -3.17
C GLU A 177 16.00 2.11 -2.51
N ASP A 178 15.53 1.91 -1.28
CA ASP A 178 15.72 0.64 -0.55
C ASP A 178 14.51 -0.30 -0.58
N LEU A 179 13.42 0.14 -1.22
CA LEU A 179 12.15 -0.56 -1.36
C LEU A 179 11.40 -0.78 -0.06
N SER A 180 11.79 -0.11 1.02
CA SER A 180 11.03 -0.09 2.27
C SER A 180 9.77 0.78 2.16
N CYS A 181 8.90 0.71 3.16
CA CYS A 181 7.74 1.59 3.27
C CYS A 181 7.39 1.81 4.74
N LYS A 182 7.04 3.04 5.11
CA LYS A 182 6.58 3.38 6.45
C LYS A 182 5.09 3.69 6.41
N MET A 183 4.32 3.12 7.35
CA MET A 183 2.90 3.38 7.51
C MET A 183 2.65 3.97 8.91
N ILE A 184 2.15 5.19 9.01
CA ILE A 184 1.98 5.90 10.28
C ILE A 184 0.50 6.10 10.56
N PHE A 185 -0.03 5.35 11.52
CA PHE A 185 -1.40 5.49 12.00
C PHE A 185 -1.51 6.68 12.95
N GLY A 186 -2.52 7.52 12.72
CA GLY A 186 -2.74 8.79 13.41
C GLY A 186 -2.17 10.01 12.69
N GLN A 187 -1.40 9.82 11.60
CA GLN A 187 -0.86 10.92 10.82
C GLN A 187 -1.73 11.19 9.58
N ILE A 188 -2.12 12.45 9.40
CA ILE A 188 -2.91 12.90 8.24
C ILE A 188 -2.04 12.84 6.98
N PRO A 189 -2.49 12.14 5.91
CA PRO A 189 -1.75 12.09 4.66
C PRO A 189 -1.66 13.48 4.02
N LEU A 190 -0.55 13.72 3.33
CA LEU A 190 -0.37 14.95 2.56
C LEU A 190 -1.39 15.03 1.42
N ALA A 191 -1.73 16.26 1.03
CA ALA A 191 -2.47 16.49 -0.21
C ALA A 191 -1.63 16.02 -1.42
N PRO A 192 -2.25 15.52 -2.49
CA PRO A 192 -1.53 14.97 -3.65
C PRO A 192 -0.48 15.92 -4.25
N GLU A 193 -0.74 17.23 -4.25
CA GLU A 193 0.15 18.24 -4.81
C GLU A 193 1.42 18.47 -3.96
N ALA A 194 1.32 18.21 -2.65
CA ALA A 194 2.41 18.35 -1.69
C ALA A 194 3.15 17.01 -1.47
N ASP A 195 2.62 15.91 -1.98
CA ASP A 195 3.15 14.58 -1.77
C ASP A 195 4.24 14.26 -2.83
N PRO A 196 5.52 14.14 -2.43
CA PRO A 196 6.62 13.93 -3.37
C PRO A 196 6.49 12.62 -4.16
N ASP A 197 5.71 11.66 -3.66
CA ASP A 197 5.54 10.36 -4.32
C ASP A 197 4.80 10.46 -5.67
N HIS A 198 4.05 11.54 -5.90
CA HIS A 198 3.41 11.83 -7.18
C HIS A 198 4.38 12.33 -8.26
N ASN A 199 5.64 12.61 -7.90
CA ASN A 199 6.67 13.10 -8.81
C ASN A 199 7.86 12.13 -8.97
N GLN A 200 7.74 10.91 -8.45
CA GLN A 200 8.85 9.97 -8.41
C GLN A 200 9.19 9.41 -9.80
N PRO A 201 10.48 9.28 -10.16
CA PRO A 201 10.90 8.58 -11.37
C PRO A 201 10.60 7.09 -11.27
N CYS A 202 10.40 6.40 -12.41
CA CYS A 202 10.18 4.94 -12.37
C CYS A 202 11.43 4.18 -11.89
N LEU A 203 11.22 2.94 -11.41
CA LEU A 203 12.27 1.96 -11.16
C LEU A 203 12.90 1.51 -12.50
N LYS A 204 13.94 2.21 -12.96
CA LYS A 204 14.48 2.13 -14.33
C LYS A 204 14.86 0.72 -14.79
N GLN A 205 15.32 -0.14 -13.89
CA GLN A 205 15.77 -1.49 -14.23
C GLN A 205 14.70 -2.58 -14.08
N GLN A 206 13.50 -2.24 -13.62
CA GLN A 206 12.40 -3.19 -13.43
C GLN A 206 11.13 -2.83 -14.18
N CYS A 207 10.93 -1.54 -14.48
CA CYS A 207 9.71 -1.06 -15.10
C CYS A 207 9.86 -1.09 -16.63
N PRO A 208 9.12 -1.94 -17.38
CA PRO A 208 9.22 -2.03 -18.84
C PRO A 208 8.87 -0.72 -19.55
N THR A 209 8.10 0.14 -18.89
CA THR A 209 7.66 1.45 -19.39
C THR A 209 8.50 2.62 -18.85
N ALA A 210 9.60 2.34 -18.13
CA ALA A 210 10.48 3.40 -17.67
C ALA A 210 11.13 4.12 -18.85
N SER A 211 11.06 5.44 -18.85
CA SER A 211 11.86 6.29 -19.72
C SER A 211 13.04 6.83 -18.91
N PHE A 212 14.26 6.71 -19.46
CA PHE A 212 15.45 7.32 -18.85
C PHE A 212 15.46 8.85 -18.94
N ALA A 213 14.65 9.43 -19.85
CA ALA A 213 14.55 10.86 -20.09
C ALA A 213 13.45 11.55 -19.28
N ALA A 214 12.47 10.80 -18.77
CA ALA A 214 11.37 11.37 -17.98
C ALA A 214 11.79 11.58 -16.52
N ALA A 215 11.47 12.76 -15.97
CA ALA A 215 11.74 13.09 -14.57
C ALA A 215 10.77 12.39 -13.60
N SER A 216 9.53 12.12 -14.04
CA SER A 216 8.49 11.43 -13.27
C SER A 216 7.98 10.19 -14.02
N CYS A 217 7.53 9.20 -13.27
CA CYS A 217 7.00 7.96 -13.83
C CYS A 217 5.65 8.20 -14.52
N PRO A 218 5.47 7.87 -15.82
CA PRO A 218 4.24 8.14 -16.56
C PRO A 218 3.02 7.34 -16.05
N LYS A 219 3.22 6.40 -15.11
CA LYS A 219 2.16 5.60 -14.50
C LYS A 219 1.60 6.19 -13.20
N LEU A 220 2.09 7.37 -12.79
CA LEU A 220 1.60 8.08 -11.60
C LEU A 220 0.31 8.87 -11.88
N ASN A 221 0.11 9.33 -13.12
CA ASN A 221 -1.01 10.18 -13.55
C ASN A 221 -2.01 9.39 -14.42
#